data_AF-A0A963R6V2-F1
#
_entry.id   AF-A0A963R6V2-F1
#
_cell.length_a   1.000
_cell.length_b   1.000
_cell.length_c   1.000
_cell.angle_alpha   90.00
_cell.angle_beta   90.00
_cell.angle_gamma   90.00
#
_symmetry.space_group_name_H-M   'P 1'
#
loop_
_entity.id
_entity.type
_entity.pdbx_description
1 polymer ?
#
loop_
_entity_poly.entity_id
_entity_poly.type
_entity_poly.pdbx_seq_one_letter_code
_entity_poly.pdbx_strand_id
1 'polypeptide(L)'
;LLDLGRNDVGRVAAANSVHVTDSYMIERYSHVMHIVSNVEGRLDTDRHDAMDAVFAGFPAGTVSGAPKVRACEIIAELEPETRGAYAGGVGYFAPDGSVDSCIVLRTAVVKDGIMHVQAGAGIVADSDPDYEQRECEAKAGALIAAAKEAVRVASEAGFGQ
;
A
#
# COMPACT_ATOMS: atom_id res chain seq x y z
N LEU A 1 -6.83 -11.69 -3.98
CA LEU A 1 -5.52 -10.99 -4.04
C LEU A 1 -4.33 -11.93 -3.88
N LEU A 2 -4.42 -12.99 -3.07
CA LEU A 2 -3.33 -13.99 -2.93
C LEU A 2 -2.82 -14.52 -4.29
N ASP A 3 -3.71 -14.92 -5.20
CA ASP A 3 -3.28 -15.41 -6.52
C ASP A 3 -2.61 -14.34 -7.39
N LEU A 4 -3.01 -13.07 -7.24
CA LEU A 4 -2.32 -11.96 -7.90
C LEU A 4 -0.90 -11.81 -7.34
N GLY A 5 -0.72 -11.92 -6.02
CA GLY A 5 0.60 -11.94 -5.40
C GLY A 5 1.47 -13.11 -5.89
N ARG A 6 0.89 -14.31 -6.03
CA ARG A 6 1.59 -15.47 -6.62
C ARG A 6 1.99 -15.22 -8.07
N ASN A 7 1.12 -14.58 -8.86
CA ASN A 7 1.41 -14.23 -10.24
C ASN A 7 2.55 -13.19 -10.34
N ASP A 8 2.50 -12.15 -9.50
CA ASP A 8 3.52 -11.11 -9.45
C ASP A 8 4.90 -11.69 -9.08
N VAL A 9 4.98 -12.44 -7.98
CA VAL A 9 6.24 -13.09 -7.55
C VAL A 9 6.73 -14.08 -8.61
N GLY A 10 5.83 -14.84 -9.23
CA GLY A 10 6.16 -15.84 -10.25
C GLY A 10 6.75 -15.27 -11.54
N ARG A 11 6.61 -13.97 -11.81
CA ARG A 11 7.19 -13.34 -13.01
C ARG A 11 8.72 -13.22 -12.96
N VAL A 12 9.30 -13.19 -11.76
CA VAL A 12 10.73 -12.93 -11.53
C VAL A 12 11.41 -14.02 -10.69
N ALA A 13 10.63 -14.92 -10.10
CA ALA A 13 11.15 -16.00 -9.28
C ALA A 13 11.65 -17.19 -10.13
N ALA A 14 12.67 -17.88 -9.63
CA ALA A 14 13.17 -19.13 -10.18
C ALA A 14 12.05 -20.19 -10.22
N ALA A 15 12.10 -21.05 -11.23
CA ALA A 15 11.10 -22.10 -11.44
C ALA A 15 10.89 -22.95 -10.17
N ASN A 16 9.61 -23.22 -9.86
CA ASN A 16 9.18 -24.00 -8.69
C ASN A 16 9.62 -23.45 -7.32
N SER A 17 9.96 -22.16 -7.21
CA SER A 17 10.33 -21.55 -5.92
C SER A 17 9.19 -20.78 -5.24
N VAL A 18 8.13 -20.41 -5.98
CA VAL A 18 7.01 -19.63 -5.43
C VAL A 18 6.13 -20.50 -4.53
N HIS A 19 5.95 -20.06 -3.29
CA HIS A 19 5.11 -20.73 -2.30
C HIS A 19 4.43 -19.70 -1.39
N VAL A 20 3.33 -20.14 -0.77
CA VAL A 20 2.59 -19.35 0.22
C VAL A 20 3.05 -19.82 1.60
N THR A 21 3.67 -18.93 2.36
CA THR A 21 4.20 -19.26 3.70
C THR A 21 3.14 -19.15 4.78
N ASP A 22 2.28 -18.14 4.68
CA ASP A 22 1.13 -17.93 5.56
C ASP A 22 -0.09 -17.53 4.74
N SER A 23 -1.29 -17.99 5.14
CA SER A 23 -2.52 -17.64 4.44
C SER A 23 -3.67 -17.33 5.38
N TYR A 24 -4.44 -16.30 5.03
CA TYR A 24 -5.66 -15.84 5.71
C TYR A 24 -5.51 -15.59 7.22
N MET A 25 -4.33 -15.13 7.64
CA MET A 25 -4.04 -14.83 9.04
C MET A 25 -4.60 -13.47 9.43
N ILE A 26 -4.98 -13.30 10.70
CA ILE A 26 -5.44 -12.00 11.23
C ILE A 26 -4.26 -11.23 11.82
N GLU A 27 -3.95 -10.09 11.22
CA GLU A 27 -3.07 -9.09 11.81
C GLU A 27 -3.89 -7.99 12.48
N ARG A 28 -3.51 -7.63 13.71
CA ARG A 28 -4.19 -6.60 14.50
C ARG A 28 -3.32 -5.35 14.60
N TYR A 29 -3.89 -4.22 14.19
CA TYR A 29 -3.33 -2.87 14.36
C TYR A 29 -4.18 -2.09 15.37
N SER A 30 -3.76 -0.87 15.72
CA SER A 30 -4.39 -0.08 16.79
C SER A 30 -5.91 0.15 16.62
N HIS A 31 -6.39 0.26 15.39
CA HIS A 31 -7.80 0.59 15.09
C HIS A 31 -8.46 -0.31 14.05
N VAL A 32 -7.69 -1.21 13.40
CA VAL A 32 -8.17 -2.08 12.33
C VAL A 32 -7.47 -3.43 12.40
N MET A 33 -8.09 -4.46 11.83
CA MET A 33 -7.45 -5.76 11.60
C MET A 33 -7.48 -6.08 10.12
N HIS A 34 -6.45 -6.75 9.62
CA HIS A 34 -6.35 -7.18 8.23
C HIS A 34 -6.28 -8.70 8.13
N ILE A 35 -6.87 -9.26 7.07
CA ILE A 35 -6.61 -10.63 6.65
C ILE A 35 -5.38 -10.58 5.74
N VAL A 36 -4.31 -11.25 6.15
CA VAL A 36 -3.00 -11.19 5.50
C VAL A 36 -2.57 -12.57 5.02
N SER A 37 -1.83 -12.61 3.92
CA SER A 37 -1.20 -13.82 3.40
C SER A 37 0.17 -13.45 2.86
N ASN A 38 1.15 -14.32 3.03
CA ASN A 38 2.52 -14.08 2.61
C ASN A 38 2.90 -15.02 1.46
N VAL A 39 3.56 -14.46 0.44
CA VAL A 39 3.99 -15.17 -0.77
C VAL A 39 5.48 -14.93 -0.94
N GLU A 40 6.25 -16.01 -1.00
CA GLU A 40 7.69 -15.97 -1.14
C GLU A 40 8.13 -16.72 -2.38
N GLY A 41 9.22 -16.25 -2.99
CA GLY A 41 9.87 -16.87 -4.14
C GLY A 41 11.35 -16.54 -4.13
N ARG A 42 12.17 -17.42 -4.68
CA ARG A 42 13.61 -17.15 -4.83
C ARG A 42 13.81 -16.42 -6.14
N LEU A 43 14.37 -15.21 -6.11
CA LEU A 43 14.67 -14.43 -7.32
C LEU A 43 15.53 -15.25 -8.31
N ASP A 44 15.16 -15.22 -9.59
CA ASP A 44 15.98 -15.79 -10.67
C ASP A 44 17.10 -14.80 -11.04
N THR A 45 18.21 -14.89 -10.33
CA THR A 45 19.35 -13.96 -10.46
C THR A 45 20.08 -14.05 -11.79
N ASP A 46 19.81 -15.07 -12.61
CA ASP A 46 20.38 -15.18 -13.95
C ASP A 46 19.70 -14.22 -14.94
N ARG A 47 18.48 -13.75 -14.61
CA ARG A 47 17.63 -12.96 -15.51
C ARG A 47 17.10 -11.67 -14.90
N HIS A 48 17.07 -11.58 -13.57
CA HIS A 48 16.39 -10.52 -12.84
C HIS A 48 17.23 -10.00 -11.68
N ASP A 49 17.05 -8.71 -11.38
CA ASP A 49 17.63 -8.06 -10.22
C ASP A 49 16.56 -7.65 -9.19
N ALA A 50 16.98 -6.96 -8.13
CA ALA A 50 16.08 -6.51 -7.08
C ALA A 50 15.08 -5.43 -7.56
N MET A 51 15.42 -4.66 -8.60
CA MET A 51 14.49 -3.68 -9.19
C MET A 51 13.39 -4.38 -9.95
N ASP A 52 13.72 -5.42 -10.72
CA ASP A 52 12.73 -6.27 -11.39
C ASP A 52 11.75 -6.87 -10.38
N ALA A 53 12.24 -7.29 -9.21
CA ALA A 53 11.39 -7.80 -8.13
C ALA A 53 10.39 -6.77 -7.62
N VAL A 54 10.82 -5.51 -7.40
CA VAL A 54 9.92 -4.42 -7.02
C VAL A 54 8.88 -4.16 -8.11
N PHE A 55 9.30 -4.05 -9.37
CA PHE A 55 8.39 -3.77 -10.48
C PHE A 55 7.48 -4.96 -10.84
N ALA A 56 7.82 -6.18 -10.44
CA ALA A 56 6.95 -7.33 -10.60
C ALA A 56 5.65 -7.18 -9.79
N GLY A 57 5.76 -6.67 -8.56
CA GLY A 57 4.62 -6.43 -7.67
C GLY A 57 3.94 -5.08 -7.85
N PHE A 58 4.56 -4.13 -8.55
CA PHE A 58 4.11 -2.73 -8.61
C PHE A 58 3.08 -2.44 -9.73
N PRO A 59 2.05 -1.60 -9.47
CA PRO A 59 1.56 -1.20 -8.16
C PRO A 59 0.87 -2.39 -7.47
N ALA A 60 0.82 -2.35 -6.14
CA ALA A 60 0.31 -3.47 -5.37
C ALA A 60 -1.16 -3.77 -5.72
N GLY A 61 -1.50 -5.06 -5.77
CA GLY A 61 -2.84 -5.53 -6.10
C GLY A 61 -3.94 -5.04 -5.14
N THR A 62 -3.58 -4.79 -3.88
CA THR A 62 -4.48 -4.30 -2.81
C THR A 62 -4.95 -2.87 -3.03
N VAL A 63 -4.25 -2.08 -3.85
CA VAL A 63 -4.54 -0.66 -4.09
C VAL A 63 -4.85 -0.35 -5.56
N SER A 64 -4.80 -1.37 -6.41
CA SER A 64 -5.20 -1.33 -7.82
C SER A 64 -6.49 -2.14 -8.01
N GLY A 65 -6.37 -3.46 -8.00
CA GLY A 65 -7.48 -4.40 -8.13
C GLY A 65 -7.09 -5.63 -8.96
N ALA A 66 -8.08 -6.43 -9.36
CA ALA A 66 -7.87 -7.61 -10.19
C ALA A 66 -8.98 -7.73 -11.26
N PRO A 67 -8.64 -7.91 -12.55
CA PRO A 67 -7.30 -7.91 -13.15
C PRO A 67 -6.57 -6.55 -13.03
N LYS A 68 -5.27 -6.57 -12.66
CA LYS A 68 -4.51 -5.37 -12.25
C LYS A 68 -4.56 -4.23 -13.28
N VAL A 69 -4.25 -4.54 -14.55
CA VAL A 69 -4.21 -3.53 -15.62
C VAL A 69 -5.58 -2.87 -15.82
N ARG A 70 -6.65 -3.68 -15.93
CA ARG A 70 -7.99 -3.14 -16.13
C ARG A 70 -8.48 -2.33 -14.92
N ALA A 71 -8.13 -2.76 -13.71
CA ALA A 71 -8.47 -2.01 -12.50
C ALA A 71 -7.78 -0.63 -12.48
N CYS A 72 -6.50 -0.56 -12.85
CA CYS A 72 -5.77 0.70 -12.99
C CYS A 72 -6.38 1.63 -14.05
N GLU A 73 -6.83 1.09 -15.19
CA GLU A 73 -7.52 1.87 -16.23
C GLU A 73 -8.82 2.48 -15.70
N ILE A 74 -9.66 1.69 -15.03
CA ILE A 74 -10.92 2.19 -14.43
C ILE A 74 -10.64 3.26 -13.38
N ILE A 75 -9.64 3.05 -12.53
CA ILE A 75 -9.20 4.06 -11.56
C ILE A 75 -8.81 5.36 -12.26
N ALA A 76 -8.02 5.28 -13.33
CA ALA A 76 -7.60 6.46 -14.10
C ALA A 76 -8.76 7.14 -14.85
N GLU A 77 -9.79 6.39 -15.24
CA GLU A 77 -11.03 6.92 -15.83
C GLU A 77 -11.89 7.67 -14.79
N LEU A 78 -11.87 7.25 -13.53
CA LEU A 78 -12.77 7.74 -12.48
C LEU A 78 -12.13 8.80 -11.55
N GLU A 79 -10.83 8.71 -11.27
CA GLU A 79 -10.16 9.65 -10.38
C GLU A 79 -9.82 10.96 -11.13
N PRO A 80 -10.18 12.14 -10.58
CA PRO A 80 -9.98 13.41 -11.27
C PRO A 80 -8.52 13.87 -11.30
N GLU A 81 -7.66 13.27 -10.47
CA GLU A 81 -6.27 13.66 -10.28
C GLU A 81 -5.36 12.43 -10.26
N THR A 82 -4.08 12.63 -10.55
CA THR A 82 -3.09 11.56 -10.38
C THR A 82 -2.84 11.31 -8.90
N ARG A 83 -2.62 10.06 -8.51
CA ARG A 83 -2.44 9.65 -7.10
C ARG A 83 -1.17 10.17 -6.44
N GLY A 84 -0.22 10.70 -7.20
CA GLY A 84 1.08 11.13 -6.68
C GLY A 84 1.77 10.00 -5.91
N ALA A 85 2.06 10.23 -4.63
CA ALA A 85 2.66 9.21 -3.77
C ALA A 85 1.68 8.11 -3.34
N TYR A 86 0.38 8.38 -3.25
CA TYR A 86 -0.62 7.43 -2.76
C TYR A 86 -0.65 6.15 -3.62
N ALA A 87 -0.73 4.99 -2.97
CA ALA A 87 -0.67 3.67 -3.62
C ALA A 87 0.67 3.37 -4.35
N GLY A 88 1.65 4.28 -4.28
CA GLY A 88 3.02 4.07 -4.71
C GLY A 88 3.83 3.25 -3.70
N GLY A 89 5.16 3.30 -3.83
CA GLY A 89 6.10 2.59 -2.96
C GLY A 89 7.10 3.56 -2.33
N VAL A 90 7.41 3.36 -1.05
CA VAL A 90 8.51 4.02 -0.36
C VAL A 90 9.39 2.93 0.25
N GLY A 91 10.70 3.09 0.16
CA GLY A 91 11.63 2.04 0.56
C GLY A 91 13.08 2.47 0.45
N TYR A 92 13.98 1.51 0.57
CA TYR A 92 15.41 1.72 0.44
C TYR A 92 16.08 0.58 -0.34
N PHE A 93 17.27 0.89 -0.87
CA PHE A 93 18.20 -0.04 -1.47
C PHE A 93 19.49 -0.01 -0.65
N ALA A 94 19.94 -1.17 -0.18
CA ALA A 94 21.17 -1.27 0.58
C ALA A 94 22.37 -1.63 -0.32
N PRO A 95 23.61 -1.30 0.08
CA PRO A 95 24.80 -1.63 -0.70
C PRO A 95 25.05 -3.13 -0.93
N ASP A 96 24.44 -3.99 -0.12
CA ASP A 96 24.49 -5.45 -0.26
C ASP A 96 23.43 -6.00 -1.25
N GLY A 97 22.66 -5.12 -1.88
CA GLY A 97 21.60 -5.47 -2.82
C GLY A 97 20.24 -5.76 -2.17
N SER A 98 20.10 -5.62 -0.84
CA SER A 98 18.81 -5.76 -0.18
C SER A 98 17.88 -4.61 -0.52
N VAL A 99 16.59 -4.92 -0.63
CA VAL A 99 15.53 -3.95 -0.90
C VAL A 99 14.38 -4.22 0.03
N ASP A 100 13.88 -3.16 0.64
CA ASP A 100 12.65 -3.20 1.41
C ASP A 100 11.80 -1.99 1.03
N SER A 101 10.50 -2.23 0.87
CA SER A 101 9.55 -1.20 0.50
C SER A 101 8.19 -1.49 1.08
N CYS A 102 7.45 -0.44 1.37
CA CYS A 102 6.06 -0.52 1.74
C CYS A 102 5.19 0.32 0.79
N ILE A 103 3.92 -0.05 0.71
CA ILE A 103 2.93 0.72 -0.05
C ILE A 103 2.68 2.02 0.71
N VAL A 104 2.67 3.14 -0.01
CA VAL A 104 2.34 4.45 0.56
C VAL A 104 0.84 4.54 0.80
N LEU A 105 0.44 4.05 1.97
CA LEU A 105 -0.90 4.13 2.55
C LEU A 105 -0.78 4.69 3.96
N ARG A 106 -1.86 5.33 4.45
CA ARG A 106 -1.84 6.01 5.75
C ARG A 106 -0.66 6.98 5.88
N THR A 107 -0.38 7.69 4.78
CA THR A 107 0.64 8.73 4.69
C THR A 107 -0.01 10.07 4.36
N ALA A 108 0.54 11.15 4.90
CA ALA A 108 0.15 12.50 4.53
C ALA A 108 1.28 13.21 3.79
N VAL A 109 0.94 13.93 2.72
CA VAL A 109 1.87 14.81 2.01
C VAL A 109 1.58 16.23 2.47
N VAL A 110 2.54 16.86 3.16
CA VAL A 110 2.42 18.25 3.61
C VAL A 110 3.19 19.15 2.64
N LYS A 111 2.49 20.07 2.00
CA LYS A 111 3.06 21.02 1.05
C LYS A 111 2.34 22.36 1.17
N ASP A 112 3.11 23.45 1.19
CA ASP A 112 2.58 24.82 1.21
C ASP A 112 1.54 25.07 2.32
N GLY A 113 1.76 24.48 3.50
CA GLY A 113 0.87 24.58 4.65
C GLY A 113 -0.40 23.72 4.57
N ILE A 114 -0.56 22.91 3.53
CA ILE A 114 -1.70 22.02 3.31
C ILE A 114 -1.27 20.57 3.50
N MET A 115 -2.02 19.83 4.31
CA MET A 115 -1.84 18.39 4.51
C MET A 115 -2.82 17.62 3.61
N HIS A 116 -2.28 16.91 2.63
CA HIS A 116 -3.04 16.05 1.73
C HIS A 116 -3.09 14.63 2.30
N VAL A 117 -4.29 14.10 2.47
CA VAL A 117 -4.54 12.74 2.96
C VAL A 117 -5.45 12.03 1.96
N GLN A 118 -4.96 10.94 1.40
CA GLN A 118 -5.73 10.10 0.47
C GLN A 118 -5.97 8.73 1.08
N ALA A 119 -7.20 8.24 0.92
CA ALA A 119 -7.63 6.93 1.36
C ALA A 119 -8.59 6.33 0.32
N GLY A 120 -8.71 5.01 0.32
CA GLY A 120 -9.57 4.28 -0.60
C GLY A 120 -10.06 2.98 0.03
N ALA A 121 -11.00 2.34 -0.67
CA ALA A 121 -11.57 1.05 -0.31
C ALA A 121 -11.56 0.12 -1.52
N GLY A 122 -11.52 -1.18 -1.25
CA GLY A 122 -11.57 -2.21 -2.28
C GLY A 122 -13.02 -2.49 -2.66
N ILE A 123 -13.44 -2.12 -3.87
CA ILE A 123 -14.82 -2.29 -4.30
C ILE A 123 -15.03 -3.69 -4.88
N VAL A 124 -16.04 -4.39 -4.36
CA VAL A 124 -16.49 -5.71 -4.83
C VAL A 124 -17.98 -5.65 -5.18
N ALA A 125 -18.51 -6.74 -5.76
CA ALA A 125 -19.88 -6.75 -6.28
C ALA A 125 -20.96 -6.55 -5.19
N ASP A 126 -20.62 -6.89 -3.95
CA ASP A 126 -21.46 -6.79 -2.75
C ASP A 126 -21.14 -5.57 -1.87
N SER A 127 -20.28 -4.65 -2.33
CA SER A 127 -19.97 -3.41 -1.61
C SER A 127 -21.19 -2.51 -1.47
N ASP A 128 -21.34 -1.90 -0.29
CA ASP A 128 -22.31 -0.86 0.02
C ASP A 128 -21.63 0.52 -0.07
N PRO A 129 -22.05 1.43 -0.98
CA PRO A 129 -21.34 2.70 -1.20
C PRO A 129 -21.16 3.54 0.07
N ASP A 130 -22.18 3.61 0.93
CA ASP A 130 -22.11 4.39 2.16
C ASP A 130 -21.14 3.77 3.17
N TYR A 131 -21.06 2.44 3.22
CA TYR A 131 -20.09 1.72 4.03
C TYR A 131 -18.66 1.96 3.55
N GLU A 132 -18.39 1.83 2.25
CA GLU A 132 -17.05 2.03 1.69
C GLU A 132 -16.55 3.46 1.92
N GLN A 133 -17.45 4.45 1.79
CA GLN A 133 -17.13 5.84 2.11
C GLN A 133 -16.74 6.02 3.59
N ARG A 134 -17.50 5.43 4.52
CA ARG A 134 -17.17 5.45 5.96
C ARG A 134 -15.83 4.78 6.25
N GLU A 135 -15.49 3.70 5.53
CA GLU A 135 -14.20 3.04 5.66
C GLU A 135 -13.05 3.96 5.22
N CYS A 136 -13.20 4.67 4.10
CA CYS A 136 -12.23 5.67 3.64
C CYS A 136 -12.03 6.79 4.68
N GLU A 137 -13.13 7.31 5.23
CA GLU A 137 -13.10 8.34 6.28
C GLU A 137 -12.41 7.83 7.55
N ALA A 138 -12.68 6.59 7.97
CA ALA A 138 -12.03 5.98 9.13
C ALA A 138 -10.51 5.81 8.91
N LYS A 139 -10.10 5.38 7.71
CA LYS A 139 -8.67 5.26 7.34
C LYS A 139 -7.96 6.60 7.34
N ALA A 140 -8.57 7.64 6.75
CA ALA A 140 -8.03 9.00 6.73
C ALA A 140 -8.03 9.66 8.11
N GLY A 141 -9.05 9.38 8.92
CA GLY A 141 -9.27 9.98 10.23
C GLY A 141 -8.10 9.78 11.21
N ALA A 142 -7.38 8.66 11.11
CA ALA A 142 -6.19 8.41 11.93
C ALA A 142 -5.09 9.47 11.72
N LEU A 143 -4.83 9.86 10.46
CA LEU A 143 -3.85 10.90 10.14
C LEU A 143 -4.32 12.29 10.56
N ILE A 144 -5.61 12.57 10.35
CA ILE A 144 -6.21 13.85 10.75
C ILE A 144 -6.14 14.00 12.28
N ALA A 145 -6.42 12.94 13.03
CA ALA A 145 -6.29 12.92 14.48
C ALA A 145 -4.84 13.15 14.93
N ALA A 146 -3.87 12.47 14.29
CA ALA A 146 -2.45 12.67 14.57
C ALA A 146 -1.99 14.11 14.30
N ALA A 147 -2.47 14.73 13.21
CA ALA A 147 -2.15 16.12 12.89
C ALA A 147 -2.73 17.11 13.91
N LYS A 148 -3.99 16.90 14.34
CA LYS A 148 -4.60 17.71 15.40
C LYS A 148 -3.81 17.64 16.70
N GLU A 149 -3.38 16.45 17.08
CA GLU A 149 -2.56 16.26 18.28
C GLU A 149 -1.18 16.91 18.14
N ALA A 150 -0.53 16.76 16.99
CA ALA A 150 0.76 17.42 16.72
C ALA A 150 0.66 18.95 16.83
N VAL A 151 -0.41 19.56 16.29
CA VAL A 151 -0.66 21.01 16.42
C VAL A 151 -0.92 21.42 17.87
N ARG A 152 -1.69 20.62 18.62
CA ARG A 152 -1.95 20.86 20.04
C ARG A 152 -0.65 20.88 20.84
N VAL A 153 0.20 19.86 20.68
CA VAL A 153 1.50 19.74 21.36
C VAL A 153 2.45 20.88 20.96
N ALA A 154 2.53 21.21 19.67
CA ALA A 154 3.39 22.29 19.20
C ALA A 154 2.96 23.68 19.71
N SER A 155 1.71 23.84 20.16
CA SER A 155 1.19 25.10 20.71
C SER A 155 1.42 25.24 22.22
N GLU A 156 1.91 24.19 22.90
CA GLU A 156 2.23 24.24 24.33
C GLU A 156 3.56 24.95 24.58
N ALA A 157 3.60 25.85 25.57
CA ALA A 157 4.83 26.55 25.92
C ALA A 157 5.91 25.57 26.41
N GLY A 158 7.04 25.51 25.71
CA GLY A 158 8.22 24.70 26.08
C GLY A 158 8.46 23.43 25.26
N PHE A 159 7.61 23.08 24.29
CA PHE A 159 7.92 21.97 23.38
C PHE A 159 8.86 22.46 22.26
N GLY A 160 10.14 22.06 22.32
CA GLY A 160 11.18 22.45 21.35
C GLY A 160 12.01 23.68 21.73
N GLN A 161 11.85 24.19 22.96
CA GLN A 161 12.79 25.12 23.60
C GLN A 161 13.62 24.40 24.67
#